data_AF-A0A369Z3A1-F1
#
_entry.id   AF-A0A369Z3A1-F1
#
_cell.length_a   1.000
_cell.length_b   1.000
_cell.length_c   1.000
_cell.angle_alpha   90.00
_cell.angle_beta   90.00
_cell.angle_gamma   90.00
#
_symmetry.space_group_name_H-M   'P 1'
#
loop_
_entity.id
_entity.type
_entity.pdbx_description
1 polymer ?
#
loop_
_entity_poly.entity_id
_entity_poly.type
_entity_poly.pdbx_seq_one_letter_code
_entity_poly.pdbx_strand_id
1 'polypeptide(L)' 'HSPVVDSITVKRKGAVRKAKLYYLRERSGKSARIKERLGE' A
#
# COMPACT_ATOMS: atom_id res chain seq x y z
N HIS A 1 -11.72 -3.24 16.62
CA HIS A 1 -12.66 -3.05 15.50
C HIS A 1 -13.55 -1.87 15.83
N SER A 2 -13.64 -0.88 14.93
CA SER A 2 -14.55 0.26 15.08
C SER A 2 -15.82 0.00 14.27
N PRO A 3 -17.02 0.27 14.80
CA PRO A 3 -18.28 0.05 14.09
C PRO A 3 -18.57 1.08 12.98
N VAL A 4 -17.77 2.16 12.90
CA VAL A 4 -17.92 3.19 11.86
C VAL A 4 -17.45 2.69 10.49
N VAL A 5 -16.56 1.69 10.46
CA VAL A 5 -16.04 1.11 9.21
C VAL A 5 -16.90 -0.10 8.85
N ASP A 6 -17.71 0.05 7.79
CA ASP A 6 -18.57 -1.01 7.26
C ASP A 6 -17.76 -2.14 6.61
N SER A 7 -17.02 -1.84 5.53
CA SER A 7 -16.28 -2.84 4.76
C SER A 7 -14.98 -2.29 4.15
N ILE A 8 -14.00 -3.18 3.90
CA ILE A 8 -12.71 -2.83 3.30
C ILE A 8 -12.43 -3.78 2.14
N THR A 9 -12.33 -3.25 0.93
CA THR A 9 -11.99 -4.01 -0.28
C THR A 9 -10.61 -3.60 -0.80
N VAL A 10 -9.73 -4.58 -1.03
CA VAL A 10 -8.39 -4.34 -1.57
C VAL A 10 -8.47 -4.14 -3.09
N LYS A 11 -8.10 -2.95 -3.56
CA LYS A 11 -8.08 -2.65 -5.01
C LYS A 11 -6.87 -3.23 -5.74
N ARG A 12 -5.69 -3.21 -5.11
CA ARG A 12 -4.43 -3.64 -5.72
C ARG A 12 -3.45 -4.13 -4.65
N LYS A 13 -2.76 -5.25 -4.91
CA LYS A 13 -1.71 -5.78 -4.03
C LYS A 13 -0.34 -5.22 -4.46
N GLY A 14 0.28 -4.40 -3.61
CA GLY A 14 1.63 -3.88 -3.84
C GLY A 14 2.74 -4.84 -3.36
N ALA A 15 3.83 -4.93 -4.10
CA ALA A 15 5.02 -5.67 -3.71
C ALA A 15 5.96 -4.74 -2.90
N VAL A 16 6.04 -4.99 -1.59
CA VAL A 16 6.92 -4.26 -0.66
C VAL A 16 7.72 -5.24 0.19
N ARG A 17 8.92 -4.82 0.63
CA ARG A 17 9.79 -5.65 1.50
C ARG A 17 9.76 -5.22 2.97
N LYS A 18 9.26 -4.01 3.27
CA LYS A 18 9.18 -3.47 4.64
C LYS A 18 7.74 -3.53 5.12
N ALA A 19 7.53 -3.88 6.39
CA ALA A 19 6.22 -3.84 7.03
C ALA A 19 5.69 -2.42 7.22
N LYS A 20 6.58 -1.44 7.47
CA LYS A 20 6.24 -0.02 7.63
C LYS A 20 6.79 0.79 6.46
N LEU A 21 5.93 1.58 5.81
CA LEU A 21 6.24 2.31 4.58
C LEU A 21 6.56 3.80 4.82
N TYR A 22 7.22 4.13 5.92
CA TYR A 22 7.49 5.54 6.27
C TYR A 22 8.38 6.27 5.26
N TYR A 23 9.23 5.53 4.55
CA TYR A 23 10.07 6.07 3.47
C TYR A 23 9.27 6.66 2.30
N LEU A 24 7.96 6.37 2.21
CA LEU A 24 7.10 7.00 1.21
C LEU A 24 6.75 8.45 1.55
N ARG A 25 6.86 8.87 2.82
CA ARG A 25 6.53 10.25 3.24
C ARG A 25 7.43 11.30 2.60
N GLU A 26 8.69 10.93 2.34
CA GLU A 26 9.70 11.80 1.71
C GLU A 26 9.71 11.69 0.19
N ARG A 27 8.93 10.76 -0.39
CA ARG A 27 8.93 10.47 -1.83
C ARG A 27 7.67 11.02 -2.49
N SER A 28 7.82 11.57 -3.68
CA SER A 28 6.71 12.10 -4.46
C SER A 28 6.79 11.73 -5.95
N GLY A 29 5.64 11.81 -6.63
CA GLY A 29 5.52 11.56 -8.06
C GLY A 29 5.97 10.16 -8.48
N LYS A 30 6.88 10.10 -9.46
CA LYS A 30 7.38 8.83 -10.02
C LYS A 30 8.13 7.98 -8.98
N SER A 31 8.79 8.61 -8.01
CA SER A 31 9.63 7.93 -7.01
C SER A 31 8.83 7.20 -5.92
N ALA A 32 7.57 7.58 -5.71
CA ALA A 32 6.68 6.97 -4.72
C ALA A 32 5.90 5.76 -5.26
N ARG A 33 6.05 5.44 -6.56
CA ARG A 33 5.29 4.33 -7.19
C ARG A 33 5.74 2.98 -6.64
N ILE A 34 4.77 2.21 -6.15
CA ILE A 34 4.96 0.82 -5.69
C ILE A 34 4.63 -0.13 -6.84
N LYS A 35 5.49 -1.13 -7.05
CA LYS A 35 5.24 -2.19 -8.03
C LYS A 35 4.10 -3.09 -7.57
N GLU A 36 3.34 -3.62 -8.51
CA GLU A 36 2.32 -4.62 -8.21
C GLU A 36 2.92 -5.98 -7.91
N ARG A 37 2.26 -6.71 -7.03
CA ARG A 37 2.55 -8.12 -6.81
C ARG A 37 1.86 -8.92 -7.91
N LEU A 38 2.59 -9.16 -9.01
CA LEU A 38 2.15 -9.93 -10.18
C LEU A 38 2.21 -11.46 -9.96
N GLY A 39 2.25 -11.90 -8.70
CA GLY A 39 2.43 -13.31 -8.35
C GLY A 39 1.47 -13.73 -7.26
N GLU A 40 0.46 -14.48 -7.69
CA GLU A 40 -0.32 -15.48 -6.95
C GLU A 40 -0.54 -16.67 -7.90
#